data_AF-A0A7W3M0R0-F1
#
_entry.id   AF-A0A7W3M0R0-F1
#
_cell.length_a   1.000
_cell.length_b   1.000
_cell.length_c   1.000
_cell.angle_alpha   90.00
_cell.angle_beta   90.00
_cell.angle_gamma   90.00
#
_symmetry.space_group_name_H-M   'P 1'
#
loop_
_entity.id
_entity.type
_entity.pdbx_description
1 polymer ?
#
loop_
_entity_poly.entity_id
_entity_poly.type
_entity_poly.pdbx_seq_one_letter_code
_entity_poly.pdbx_strand_id
1 'polypeptide(L)'
;MDDTSDATARIGRARRRTTPYVPVRLREDTGSPGSLRLLTFTGSEEAELLHAAADWLGGHRFAIVVAMNWMGDLGAHSEDDPLYELRVVVDLTLYTDLGYRD
;
A
#
# COMPACT_ATOMS: atom_id res chain seq x y z
N MET A 1 -45.46 -4.63 -2.29
CA MET A 1 -44.90 -3.57 -3.15
C MET A 1 -43.63 -3.16 -2.45
N ASP A 2 -42.55 -3.86 -2.78
CA ASP A 2 -41.21 -3.66 -2.21
C ASP A 2 -40.60 -2.41 -2.82
N ASP A 3 -40.11 -1.51 -1.98
CA ASP A 3 -39.16 -0.48 -2.40
C ASP A 3 -38.14 -0.28 -1.29
N THR A 4 -37.23 -1.25 -1.17
CA THR A 4 -36.04 -1.14 -0.34
C THR A 4 -35.02 -0.32 -1.12
N SER A 5 -35.03 1.00 -0.92
CA SER A 5 -33.98 1.90 -1.37
C SER A 5 -32.67 1.54 -0.65
N ASP A 6 -31.88 0.66 -1.27
CA ASP A 6 -30.49 0.39 -0.92
C ASP A 6 -29.64 1.63 -1.21
N ALA A 7 -29.62 2.55 -0.26
CA ALA A 7 -28.79 3.74 -0.28
C ALA A 7 -27.36 3.35 0.15
N THR A 8 -26.65 2.60 -0.68
CA THR A 8 -25.20 2.49 -0.56
C THR A 8 -24.60 3.86 -0.88
N ALA A 9 -24.31 4.63 0.17
CA ALA A 9 -23.66 5.92 0.06
C ALA A 9 -22.35 5.77 -0.73
N ARG A 10 -22.28 6.36 -1.93
CA ARG A 10 -21.03 6.48 -2.68
C ARG A 10 -20.05 7.33 -1.88
N ILE A 11 -19.13 6.68 -1.17
CA ILE A 11 -17.95 7.31 -0.60
C ILE A 11 -17.00 7.61 -1.76
N GLY A 12 -16.76 8.89 -2.01
CA GLY A 12 -15.88 9.36 -3.08
C GLY A 12 -16.35 10.68 -3.65
N ARG A 13 -16.17 11.78 -2.91
CA ARG A 13 -16.23 13.11 -3.54
C ARG A 13 -15.06 13.20 -4.52
N ALA A 14 -15.36 13.21 -5.81
CA ALA A 14 -14.41 13.58 -6.85
C ALA A 14 -14.00 15.05 -6.66
N ARG A 15 -12.99 15.29 -5.82
CA ARG A 15 -12.20 16.52 -5.92
C ARG A 15 -11.47 16.42 -7.25
N ARG A 16 -11.74 17.35 -8.17
CA ARG A 16 -10.95 17.54 -9.39
C ARG A 16 -9.47 17.61 -8.99
N ARG A 17 -8.74 16.52 -9.18
CA ARG A 17 -7.30 16.45 -8.92
C ARG A 17 -6.59 16.99 -10.16
N THR A 18 -6.07 18.20 -10.03
CA THR A 18 -4.99 18.72 -10.88
C THR A 18 -3.63 18.34 -10.30
N THR A 19 -3.58 17.35 -9.41
CA THR A 19 -2.31 16.88 -8.86
C THR A 19 -1.63 16.03 -9.92
N PRO A 20 -0.43 16.42 -10.38
CA PRO A 20 0.31 15.65 -11.36
C PRO A 20 0.61 14.26 -10.80
N TYR A 21 0.50 13.26 -11.67
CA TYR A 21 0.76 11.88 -11.36
C TYR A 21 2.22 11.72 -10.91
N VAL A 22 2.42 11.16 -9.72
CA VAL A 22 3.75 10.82 -9.20
C VAL A 22 3.87 9.31 -9.15
N PRO A 23 4.91 8.70 -9.77
CA PRO A 23 5.11 7.26 -9.70
C PRO A 23 5.19 6.74 -8.26
N VAL A 24 4.64 5.55 -8.02
CA VAL A 24 4.77 4.88 -6.73
C VAL A 24 6.23 4.60 -6.42
N ARG A 25 6.67 4.93 -5.21
CA ARG A 25 7.99 4.58 -4.70
C ARG A 25 7.84 3.51 -3.62
N LEU A 26 8.65 2.47 -3.70
CA LEU A 26 8.78 1.44 -2.66
C LEU A 26 10.09 1.65 -1.92
N ARG A 27 10.01 1.70 -0.59
CA ARG A 27 11.17 1.57 0.30
C ARG A 27 10.97 0.34 1.18
N GLU A 28 11.91 -0.58 1.13
CA GLU A 28 11.98 -1.74 2.00
C GLU A 28 13.01 -1.49 3.11
N ASP A 29 12.59 -1.68 4.37
CA ASP A 29 13.50 -1.67 5.50
C ASP A 29 14.00 -3.09 5.78
N THR A 30 15.24 -3.36 5.37
CA THR A 30 15.96 -4.61 5.60
C THR A 30 16.80 -4.59 6.88
N GLY A 31 16.76 -3.50 7.65
CA GLY A 31 17.57 -3.31 8.86
C GLY A 31 17.06 -4.06 10.08
N SER A 32 15.85 -4.62 10.02
CA SER A 32 15.28 -5.42 11.10
C SER A 32 15.91 -6.82 11.13
N PRO A 33 16.56 -7.24 12.24
CA PRO A 33 17.08 -8.59 12.36
C PRO A 33 15.94 -9.61 12.31
N GLY A 34 16.02 -10.54 11.37
CA GLY A 34 15.05 -11.63 11.20
C GLY A 34 14.30 -11.57 9.86
N SER A 35 13.16 -12.23 9.83
CA SER A 35 12.26 -12.43 8.69
C SER A 35 11.22 -11.31 8.50
N LEU A 36 11.11 -10.38 9.47
CA LEU A 36 10.21 -9.26 9.38
C LEU A 36 10.78 -8.15 8.48
N ARG A 37 9.93 -7.59 7.62
CA ARG A 37 10.25 -6.47 6.73
C ARG A 37 9.15 -5.41 6.80
N LEU A 38 9.56 -4.15 6.79
CA LEU A 38 8.64 -3.02 6.61
C LEU A 38 8.73 -2.53 5.17
N LEU A 39 7.64 -2.64 4.44
CA LEU A 39 7.45 -2.08 3.11
C LEU A 39 6.72 -0.75 3.24
N THR A 40 7.30 0.31 2.68
CA THR A 40 6.70 1.63 2.63
C THR A 40 6.45 1.99 1.17
N PHE A 41 5.19 2.08 0.77
CA PHE A 41 4.76 2.54 -0.55
C PHE A 41 4.30 3.98 -0.43
N THR A 42 4.78 4.87 -1.30
CA THR A 42 4.36 6.28 -1.34
C THR A 42 3.97 6.69 -2.74
N GLY A 43 2.93 7.53 -2.89
CA GLY A 43 2.38 7.84 -4.20
C GLY A 43 1.24 8.83 -4.18
N SER A 44 0.67 9.07 -5.36
CA SER A 44 -0.33 10.10 -5.57
C SER A 44 -1.76 9.59 -5.40
N GLU A 45 -2.04 8.31 -5.63
CA GLU A 45 -3.37 7.72 -5.48
C GLU A 45 -3.41 6.47 -4.58
N GLU A 46 -4.55 6.27 -3.91
CA GLU A 46 -4.76 5.09 -3.07
C GLU A 46 -4.74 3.78 -3.86
N ALA A 47 -5.44 3.75 -4.98
CA ALA A 47 -5.50 2.57 -5.84
C ALA A 47 -4.10 2.16 -6.31
N GLU A 48 -3.23 3.12 -6.64
CA GLU A 48 -1.85 2.86 -7.07
C GLU A 48 -1.03 2.18 -5.98
N LEU A 49 -1.15 2.63 -4.72
CA LEU A 49 -0.43 2.02 -3.59
C LEU A 49 -0.92 0.61 -3.33
N LEU A 50 -2.23 0.37 -3.40
CA LEU A 50 -2.80 -0.96 -3.22
C LEU A 50 -2.39 -1.91 -4.34
N HIS A 51 -2.37 -1.45 -5.60
CA HIS A 51 -1.88 -2.23 -6.73
C HIS A 51 -0.39 -2.55 -6.60
N ALA A 52 0.45 -1.57 -6.25
CA ALA A 52 1.87 -1.80 -6.05
C ALA A 52 2.15 -2.79 -4.90
N ALA A 53 1.38 -2.72 -3.81
CA ALA A 53 1.49 -3.69 -2.72
C ALA A 53 1.04 -5.10 -3.15
N ALA A 54 -0.04 -5.20 -3.92
CA ALA A 54 -0.51 -6.47 -4.46
C ALA A 54 0.50 -7.10 -5.43
N ASP A 55 1.12 -6.30 -6.31
CA ASP A 55 2.15 -6.75 -7.23
C ASP A 55 3.39 -7.27 -6.47
N TRP A 56 3.82 -6.56 -5.42
CA TRP A 56 4.91 -7.01 -4.56
C TRP A 56 4.58 -8.35 -3.89
N LEU A 57 3.38 -8.48 -3.31
CA LEU A 57 2.92 -9.74 -2.70
C LEU A 57 2.77 -10.87 -3.72
N GLY A 58 2.43 -10.56 -4.97
CA GLY A 58 2.39 -11.52 -6.07
C GLY A 58 3.76 -12.16 -6.36
N GLY A 59 4.84 -11.40 -6.17
CA GLY A 59 6.22 -11.90 -6.19
C GLY A 59 6.59 -12.73 -4.95
N HIS A 60 5.92 -12.48 -3.81
CA HIS A 60 6.24 -13.05 -2.51
C HIS A 60 5.11 -13.95 -1.97
N ARG A 61 4.84 -15.06 -2.67
CA ARG A 61 3.74 -16.01 -2.36
C ARG A 61 3.69 -16.57 -0.93
N PHE A 62 4.81 -16.59 -0.21
CA PHE A 62 4.85 -17.07 1.19
C PHE A 62 4.96 -15.94 2.21
N ALA A 63 4.86 -14.68 1.78
CA ALA A 63 4.87 -13.55 2.69
C ALA A 63 3.57 -13.54 3.48
N ILE A 64 3.69 -13.39 4.80
CA ILE A 64 2.54 -13.21 5.69
C ILE A 64 2.44 -11.73 6.01
N VAL A 65 1.31 -11.12 5.68
CA VAL A 65 1.03 -9.73 6.09
C VAL A 65 0.69 -9.72 7.58
N VAL A 66 1.54 -9.06 8.37
CA VAL A 66 1.42 -8.98 9.83
C VAL A 66 0.64 -7.73 10.24
N ALA A 67 0.92 -6.62 9.57
CA ALA A 67 0.25 -5.35 9.84
C ALA A 67 0.20 -4.50 8.58
N MET A 68 -0.83 -3.66 8.50
CA MET A 68 -0.98 -2.65 7.46
C MET A 68 -1.36 -1.34 8.12
N ASN A 69 -0.74 -0.25 7.69
CA ASN A 69 -1.07 1.09 8.13
C ASN A 69 -1.19 2.03 6.93
N TRP A 70 -2.28 2.80 6.93
CA TRP A 70 -2.58 3.77 5.90
C TRP A 70 -2.37 5.18 6.45
N MET A 71 -1.72 6.04 5.67
CA MET A 71 -1.61 7.46 5.95
C MET A 71 -1.90 8.26 4.69
N GLY A 72 -2.77 9.25 4.81
CA GLY A 72 -3.04 10.20 3.75
C GLY A 72 -2.77 11.62 4.21
N ASP A 73 -2.65 12.53 3.24
CA ASP A 73 -2.43 13.96 3.47
C ASP A 73 -1.12 14.23 4.24
N LEU A 74 -0.02 13.64 3.76
CA LEU A 74 1.30 13.71 4.40
C LEU A 74 1.95 15.11 4.42
N GLY A 75 1.36 16.11 3.77
CA GLY A 75 1.90 17.45 3.68
C GLY A 75 2.06 17.95 2.24
N ALA A 76 2.72 19.11 2.10
CA ALA A 76 2.56 20.08 1.02
C ALA A 76 2.40 19.48 -0.39
N HIS A 77 1.39 19.98 -1.12
CA HIS A 77 0.99 19.62 -2.48
C HIS A 77 2.04 20.00 -3.55
N SER A 78 3.28 19.54 -3.42
CA SER A 78 4.29 19.64 -4.47
C SER A 78 4.24 18.40 -5.36
N GLU A 79 4.72 18.52 -6.60
CA GLU A 79 4.82 17.38 -7.53
C GLU A 79 5.82 16.32 -7.04
N ASP A 80 6.65 16.67 -6.05
CA ASP A 80 7.69 15.80 -5.49
C ASP A 80 7.28 15.11 -4.18
N ASP A 81 6.14 15.51 -3.59
CA ASP A 81 5.67 15.05 -2.29
C ASP A 81 4.52 14.04 -2.42
N PRO A 82 4.66 12.81 -1.91
CA PRO A 82 3.61 11.80 -1.98
C PRO A 82 2.42 12.20 -1.09
N LEU A 83 1.21 12.08 -1.64
CA LEU A 83 -0.04 12.41 -0.94
C LEU A 83 -0.50 11.29 -0.01
N TYR A 84 -0.09 10.07 -0.33
CA TYR A 84 -0.45 8.86 0.39
C TYR A 84 0.78 8.02 0.69
N GLU A 85 0.69 7.30 1.80
CA GLU A 85 1.64 6.28 2.19
C GLU A 85 0.92 5.05 2.74
N LEU A 86 1.32 3.90 2.23
CA LEU A 86 0.90 2.59 2.72
C LEU A 86 2.13 1.91 3.31
N ARG A 87 2.06 1.57 4.60
CA ARG A 87 3.05 0.74 5.29
C ARG A 87 2.51 -0.66 5.42
N VAL A 88 3.28 -1.65 5.00
CA VAL A 88 2.96 -3.07 5.15
C VAL A 88 4.10 -3.74 5.89
N VAL A 89 3.80 -4.39 7.00
CA VAL A 89 4.76 -5.25 7.70
C VAL A 89 4.49 -6.67 7.23
N VAL A 90 5.52 -7.31 6.67
CA VAL A 90 5.46 -8.69 6.21
C VAL A 90 6.45 -9.56 6.99
N ASP A 91 6.08 -10.82 7.15
CA ASP A 91 6.93 -11.87 7.68
C ASP A 91 7.31 -12.84 6.56
N LEU A 92 8.61 -12.99 6.35
CA LEU A 92 9.22 -13.86 5.34
C LEU A 92 9.84 -15.13 5.95
N THR A 93 9.46 -15.53 7.17
CA THR A 93 10.05 -16.70 7.87
C THR A 93 9.93 -17.95 7.01
N LEU A 94 8.79 -18.12 6.33
CA LEU A 94 8.55 -19.25 5.44
C LEU A 94 9.54 -19.31 4.27
N TYR A 95 10.07 -18.19 3.78
CA TYR A 95 11.13 -18.21 2.76
C TYR A 95 12.41 -18.84 3.30
N THR A 96 12.77 -18.48 4.52
CA THR A 96 13.97 -19.00 5.19
C THR A 96 13.83 -20.50 5.46
N ASP A 97 12.68 -20.93 5.99
CA ASP A 97 12.41 -22.33 6.33
C ASP A 97 12.30 -23.24 5.11
N LEU A 98 11.79 -22.71 3.98
CA LEU A 98 11.67 -23.44 2.72
C LEU A 98 12.92 -23.37 1.84
N GLY A 99 13.97 -22.66 2.29
CA GLY A 99 15.23 -22.54 1.58
C GLY A 99 15.19 -21.63 0.34
N TYR A 100 14.15 -20.79 0.21
CA TYR A 100 14.13 -19.72 -0.78
C TYR A 100 15.01 -18.58 -0.29
N ARG A 101 15.96 -18.15 -1.12
CA ARG A 101 16.75 -16.94 -0.88
C ARG A 101 16.17 -15.81 -1.72
N ASP A 102 15.96 -14.66 -1.09
CA ASP A 102 15.71 -13.37 -1.74
C ASP A 102 16.90 -12.94 -2.61
#